data_AF-U1NBM4-F1
#
_entry.id   AF-U1NBM4-F1
#
_cell.length_a   1.000
_cell.length_b   1.000
_cell.length_c   1.000
_cell.angle_alpha   90.00
_cell.angle_beta   90.00
_cell.angle_gamma   90.00
#
_symmetry.space_group_name_H-M   'P 1'
#
loop_
_entity.id
_entity.type
_entity.pdbx_description
1 polymer ?
#
loop_
_entity_poly.entity_id
_entity_poly.type
_entity_poly.pdbx_seq_one_letter_code
_entity_poly.pdbx_strand_id
1 'polypeptide(L)'
;MEPSYNFVTKMTEKAEGIGIESLFENIFDRLNHVAEVYVAHLPSASEVTKLHITVRTGEADSMKQYLDVTTADKVMIDIGDAEPLLLPFDAMATVDGPGHIQGIEGTTVYLADNARSAESRELEVGLSVLRQKLAGMCPCCDDEVDTLRDHYTGMSPCREEEWV
;
A
#
# COMPACT_ATOMS: atom_id res chain seq x y z
N MET A 1 13.41 -54.23 -20.06
CA MET A 1 12.75 -53.02 -20.59
C MET A 1 11.88 -52.50 -19.47
N GLU A 2 12.42 -51.60 -18.66
CA GLU A 2 11.70 -50.95 -17.57
C GLU A 2 11.32 -49.53 -18.01
N PRO A 3 10.12 -49.04 -17.67
CA PRO A 3 9.72 -47.69 -18.05
C PRO A 3 10.44 -46.67 -17.16
N SER A 4 11.20 -45.79 -17.80
CA SER A 4 11.79 -44.61 -17.17
C SER A 4 10.68 -43.67 -16.73
N TYR A 5 10.50 -43.53 -15.42
CA TYR A 5 9.68 -42.48 -14.83
C TYR A 5 10.30 -41.12 -15.14
N ASN A 6 9.66 -40.34 -16.02
CA ASN A 6 9.97 -38.93 -16.21
C ASN A 6 9.61 -38.18 -14.92
N PHE A 7 10.64 -37.84 -14.15
CA PHE A 7 10.56 -36.82 -13.11
C PHE A 7 10.28 -35.49 -13.82
N VAL A 8 9.01 -35.11 -13.93
CA VAL A 8 8.64 -33.73 -14.23
C VAL A 8 8.94 -32.96 -12.95
N THR A 9 10.14 -32.41 -12.87
CA THR A 9 10.54 -31.49 -11.81
C THR A 9 9.53 -30.36 -11.82
N LYS A 10 8.75 -30.31 -10.75
CA LYS A 10 7.78 -29.27 -10.42
C LYS A 10 8.50 -27.93 -10.52
N MET A 11 8.30 -27.19 -11.61
CA MET A 11 8.63 -25.77 -11.64
C MET A 11 7.63 -25.08 -10.72
N THR A 12 7.99 -24.97 -9.46
CA THR A 12 7.43 -23.94 -8.58
C THR A 12 7.79 -22.61 -9.21
N GLU A 13 6.88 -22.05 -10.01
CA GLU A 13 6.87 -20.62 -10.31
C GLU A 13 6.85 -19.90 -8.96
N LYS A 14 8.00 -19.37 -8.55
CA LYS A 14 8.00 -18.26 -7.61
C LYS A 14 7.27 -17.16 -8.37
N ALA A 15 6.04 -16.84 -7.97
CA ALA A 15 5.43 -15.58 -8.37
C ALA A 15 6.40 -14.49 -7.91
N GLU A 16 7.17 -13.91 -8.84
CA GLU A 16 8.05 -12.77 -8.58
C GLU A 16 7.15 -11.58 -8.25
N GLY A 17 6.96 -11.33 -6.95
CA GLY A 17 6.31 -10.10 -6.50
C GLY A 17 7.18 -8.89 -6.84
N ILE A 18 6.55 -7.73 -7.01
CA ILE A 18 7.25 -6.45 -7.16
C ILE A 18 7.52 -5.83 -5.78
N GLY A 19 8.69 -5.22 -5.56
CA GLY A 19 8.92 -4.42 -4.35
C GLY A 19 7.97 -3.22 -4.29
N ILE A 20 7.52 -2.84 -3.10
CA ILE A 20 6.57 -1.73 -2.94
C ILE A 20 7.10 -0.40 -3.49
N GLU A 21 8.39 -0.12 -3.32
CA GLU A 21 9.05 1.06 -3.90
C GLU A 21 8.98 1.05 -5.42
N SER A 22 9.41 -0.05 -6.05
CA SER A 22 9.37 -0.20 -7.51
C SER A 22 7.95 -0.14 -8.08
N LEU A 23 6.95 -0.61 -7.32
CA LEU A 23 5.56 -0.45 -7.71
C LEU A 23 5.16 1.03 -7.79
N PHE A 24 5.54 1.85 -6.81
CA PHE A 24 5.24 3.28 -6.84
C PHE A 24 6.10 4.03 -7.86
N GLU A 25 7.37 3.67 -8.04
CA GLU A 25 8.20 4.19 -9.14
C GLU A 25 7.51 3.97 -10.49
N ASN A 26 7.02 2.75 -10.77
CA ASN A 26 6.27 2.46 -12.00
C ASN A 26 4.97 3.29 -12.12
N ILE A 27 4.29 3.58 -11.00
CA ILE A 27 3.10 4.45 -10.99
C ILE A 27 3.49 5.89 -11.39
N PHE A 28 4.56 6.45 -10.81
CA PHE A 28 5.02 7.79 -11.10
C PHE A 28 5.62 7.92 -12.51
N ASP A 29 6.26 6.88 -13.02
CA ASP A 29 6.74 6.85 -14.42
C ASP A 29 5.59 6.82 -15.43
N ARG A 30 4.44 6.23 -15.04
CA ARG A 30 3.24 6.15 -15.87
C ARG A 30 2.41 7.45 -15.85
N LEU A 31 2.48 8.22 -14.77
CA LEU A 31 1.63 9.39 -14.52
C LEU A 31 2.49 10.62 -14.21
N ASN A 32 2.43 11.64 -15.08
CA ASN A 32 3.25 12.85 -14.95
C ASN A 32 2.83 13.74 -13.77
N HIS A 33 1.58 13.64 -13.34
CA HIS A 33 0.93 14.50 -12.35
C HIS A 33 0.10 13.66 -11.38
N VAL A 34 0.75 13.22 -10.31
CA VAL A 34 0.10 12.56 -9.19
C VAL A 34 -0.16 13.59 -8.09
N ALA A 35 -1.40 13.68 -7.63
CA ALA A 35 -1.80 14.58 -6.54
C ALA A 35 -1.81 13.86 -5.18
N GLU A 36 -2.24 12.59 -5.17
CA GLU A 36 -2.37 11.77 -3.97
C GLU A 36 -2.18 10.30 -4.36
N VAL A 37 -1.57 9.51 -3.47
CA VAL A 37 -1.61 8.05 -3.54
C VAL A 37 -2.08 7.52 -2.19
N TYR A 38 -3.19 6.78 -2.21
CA TYR A 38 -3.81 6.17 -1.04
C TYR A 38 -3.80 4.65 -1.16
N VAL A 39 -3.42 3.97 -0.08
CA VAL A 39 -3.37 2.51 0.01
C VAL A 39 -4.39 2.08 1.05
N ALA A 40 -5.52 1.54 0.61
CA ALA A 40 -6.47 0.92 1.52
C ALA A 40 -5.92 -0.43 1.98
N HIS A 41 -5.93 -0.63 3.29
CA HIS A 41 -5.53 -1.86 3.96
C HIS A 41 -6.44 -2.08 5.17
N LEU A 42 -6.82 -3.31 5.46
CA LEU A 42 -7.55 -3.62 6.69
C LEU A 42 -6.73 -3.25 7.95
N PRO A 43 -7.38 -3.09 9.12
CA PRO A 43 -6.77 -2.46 10.31
C PRO A 43 -5.60 -3.23 10.95
N SER A 44 -5.39 -4.48 10.54
CA SER A 44 -4.34 -5.34 11.06
C SER A 44 -3.70 -6.17 9.93
N ALA A 45 -2.38 -6.37 10.05
CA ALA A 45 -1.58 -7.16 9.11
C ALA A 45 -2.14 -8.57 8.85
N SER A 46 -2.64 -9.21 9.91
CA SER A 46 -3.20 -10.56 9.87
C SER A 46 -4.52 -10.65 9.10
N GLU A 47 -5.21 -9.52 8.90
CA GLU A 47 -6.47 -9.43 8.17
C GLU A 47 -6.29 -8.89 6.74
N VAL A 48 -5.15 -8.27 6.41
CA VAL A 48 -4.89 -7.73 5.07
C VAL A 48 -4.70 -8.88 4.08
N THR A 49 -5.69 -9.07 3.21
CA THR A 49 -5.66 -10.09 2.14
C THR A 49 -5.30 -9.53 0.77
N LYS A 50 -5.37 -8.20 0.61
CA LYS A 50 -5.12 -7.47 -0.63
C LYS A 50 -4.91 -5.98 -0.33
N LEU A 51 -4.06 -5.32 -1.12
CA LEU A 51 -3.96 -3.86 -1.14
C LEU A 51 -4.79 -3.25 -2.26
N HIS A 52 -5.50 -2.16 -1.97
CA HIS A 52 -6.15 -1.34 -3.00
C HIS A 52 -5.47 0.02 -3.06
N ILE A 53 -4.78 0.27 -4.17
CA ILE A 53 -4.02 1.50 -4.40
C ILE A 53 -4.86 2.42 -5.27
N THR A 54 -5.19 3.59 -4.74
CA THR A 54 -5.89 4.66 -5.46
C THR A 54 -4.94 5.81 -5.71
N VAL A 55 -4.73 6.16 -6.97
CA VAL A 55 -3.90 7.26 -7.42
C VAL A 55 -4.80 8.38 -7.91
N ARG A 56 -4.72 9.55 -7.29
CA ARG A 56 -5.47 10.71 -7.77
C ARG A 56 -4.62 11.51 -8.73
N THR A 57 -5.15 11.72 -9.92
CA THR A 57 -4.45 12.39 -11.02
C THR A 57 -5.46 13.04 -11.97
N GLY A 58 -5.06 14.15 -12.59
CA GLY A 58 -5.82 14.76 -13.69
C GLY A 58 -5.70 14.00 -15.01
N GLU A 59 -4.84 12.99 -15.08
CA GLU A 59 -4.56 12.21 -16.29
C GLU A 59 -5.49 10.99 -16.44
N ALA A 60 -6.34 10.70 -15.46
CA ALA A 60 -7.28 9.59 -15.55
C ALA A 60 -8.40 9.87 -16.56
N ASP A 61 -8.67 8.91 -17.44
CA ASP A 61 -9.70 8.99 -18.48
C ASP A 61 -11.12 8.80 -17.92
N SER A 62 -11.25 8.39 -16.66
CA SER A 62 -12.53 8.13 -16.00
C SER A 62 -12.42 8.24 -14.48
N MET A 63 -13.58 8.13 -13.81
CA MET A 63 -13.65 8.07 -12.34
C MET A 63 -12.95 6.83 -11.75
N LYS A 64 -12.78 5.76 -12.54
CA LYS A 64 -12.13 4.51 -12.12
C LYS A 64 -11.38 3.89 -13.30
N GLN A 65 -10.09 4.14 -13.39
CA GLN A 65 -9.22 3.57 -14.42
C GLN A 65 -8.20 2.64 -13.77
N TYR A 66 -8.32 1.33 -13.97
CA TYR A 66 -7.30 0.39 -13.50
C TYR A 66 -5.98 0.61 -14.25
N LEU A 67 -4.88 0.60 -13.51
CA LEU A 67 -3.55 0.83 -14.03
C LEU A 67 -2.82 -0.49 -14.22
N ASP A 68 -2.29 -0.70 -15.43
CA ASP A 68 -1.33 -1.75 -15.72
C ASP A 68 0.09 -1.18 -15.51
N VAL A 69 0.62 -1.38 -14.30
CA VAL A 69 1.92 -0.82 -13.84
C VAL A 69 3.01 -1.87 -13.69
N THR A 70 2.66 -3.15 -13.76
CA THR A 70 3.59 -4.28 -13.69
C THR A 70 2.89 -5.56 -14.11
N THR A 71 3.67 -6.57 -14.53
CA THR A 71 3.17 -7.93 -14.76
C THR A 71 3.06 -8.76 -13.49
N ALA A 72 3.58 -8.28 -12.35
CA ALA A 72 3.48 -8.96 -11.07
C ALA A 72 2.05 -8.89 -10.50
N ASP A 73 1.56 -9.99 -9.95
CA ASP A 73 0.23 -10.09 -9.32
C ASP A 73 0.25 -9.76 -7.82
N LYS A 74 1.45 -9.65 -7.23
CA LYS A 74 1.68 -9.39 -5.82
C LYS A 74 2.75 -8.35 -5.59
N VAL A 75 2.60 -7.61 -4.50
CA VAL A 75 3.58 -6.66 -3.98
C VAL A 75 4.26 -7.25 -2.74
N MET A 76 5.57 -7.08 -2.67
CA MET A 76 6.42 -7.45 -1.56
C MET A 76 6.69 -6.22 -0.69
N ILE A 77 6.39 -6.33 0.59
CA ILE A 77 6.46 -5.23 1.55
C ILE A 77 7.33 -5.68 2.72
N ASP A 78 8.49 -5.06 2.86
CA ASP A 78 9.31 -5.22 4.05
C ASP A 78 8.64 -4.51 5.24
N ILE A 79 8.33 -5.28 6.29
CA ILE A 79 7.72 -4.80 7.54
C ILE A 79 8.71 -4.86 8.72
N GLY A 80 10.01 -4.99 8.45
CA GLY A 80 11.08 -4.98 9.46
C GLY A 80 11.55 -6.38 9.85
N ASP A 81 11.48 -6.73 11.13
CA ASP A 81 12.08 -7.95 11.67
C ASP A 81 11.36 -9.25 11.28
N ALA A 82 10.20 -9.16 10.63
CA ALA A 82 9.40 -10.29 10.18
C ALA A 82 9.66 -10.64 8.69
N GLU A 83 9.14 -11.78 8.24
CA GLU A 83 9.15 -12.12 6.82
C GLU A 83 8.35 -11.08 6.03
N PRO A 84 8.87 -10.57 4.88
CA PRO A 84 8.16 -9.60 4.07
C PRO A 84 6.76 -10.09 3.69
N LEU A 85 5.77 -9.19 3.75
CA LEU A 85 4.42 -9.50 3.32
C LEU A 85 4.38 -9.60 1.80
N LEU A 86 3.72 -10.64 1.29
CA LEU A 86 3.48 -10.82 -0.14
C LEU A 86 1.98 -10.80 -0.41
N LEU A 87 1.47 -9.64 -0.82
CA LEU A 87 0.04 -9.37 -0.93
C LEU A 87 -0.38 -9.15 -2.37
N PRO A 88 -1.52 -9.71 -2.83
CA PRO A 88 -2.17 -9.24 -4.04
C PRO A 88 -2.47 -7.74 -3.97
N PHE A 89 -2.51 -7.07 -5.11
CA PHE A 89 -2.89 -5.66 -5.15
C PHE A 89 -3.73 -5.32 -6.40
N ASP A 90 -4.49 -4.22 -6.32
CA ASP A 90 -5.01 -3.51 -7.48
C ASP A 90 -4.51 -2.06 -7.44
N ALA A 91 -4.17 -1.49 -8.59
CA ALA A 91 -3.90 -0.07 -8.74
C ALA A 91 -4.94 0.58 -9.66
N MET A 92 -5.47 1.72 -9.24
CA MET A 92 -6.48 2.48 -9.99
C MET A 92 -6.15 3.97 -9.94
N ALA A 93 -6.25 4.65 -11.08
CA ALA A 93 -6.26 6.10 -11.17
C ALA A 93 -7.69 6.67 -11.16
N THR A 94 -7.85 7.85 -10.57
CA THR A 94 -9.12 8.59 -10.52
C THR A 94 -8.93 10.10 -10.59
N VAL A 95 -9.92 10.78 -11.17
CA VAL A 95 -10.06 12.25 -11.17
C VAL A 95 -10.85 12.77 -9.95
N ASP A 96 -11.35 11.89 -9.09
CA ASP A 96 -12.03 12.33 -7.86
C ASP A 96 -11.03 13.08 -6.97
N GLY A 97 -11.40 14.27 -6.50
CA GLY A 97 -10.47 15.23 -5.90
C GLY A 97 -9.86 14.73 -4.58
N PRO A 98 -8.62 15.14 -4.22
CA PRO A 98 -7.90 14.66 -3.04
C PRO A 98 -8.69 14.79 -1.74
N GLY A 99 -8.40 13.90 -0.79
CA GLY A 99 -9.07 13.91 0.51
C GLY A 99 -9.36 12.53 1.10
N HIS A 100 -8.59 11.48 0.76
CA HIS A 100 -8.67 10.29 1.61
C HIS A 100 -8.17 10.64 3.01
N ILE A 101 -9.05 10.41 3.98
CA ILE A 101 -8.74 10.61 5.39
C ILE A 101 -7.78 9.49 5.79
N GLN A 102 -6.59 9.86 6.27
CA GLN A 102 -5.68 8.95 6.96
C GLN A 102 -6.43 8.26 8.10
N GLY A 103 -6.23 6.95 8.26
CA GLY A 103 -6.77 6.31 9.45
C GLY A 103 -6.67 4.80 9.43
N ILE A 104 -7.66 4.19 10.05
CA ILE A 104 -7.63 2.78 10.46
C ILE A 104 -7.63 1.84 9.24
N GLU A 105 -8.24 2.25 8.12
CA GLU A 105 -8.51 1.39 6.95
C GLU A 105 -7.66 1.75 5.72
N GLY A 106 -6.68 2.63 5.89
CA GLY A 106 -5.74 2.92 4.82
C GLY A 106 -4.76 4.03 5.15
N THR A 107 -3.79 4.16 4.27
CA THR A 107 -2.68 5.09 4.41
C THR A 107 -2.50 5.91 3.14
N THR A 108 -2.56 7.24 3.25
CA THR A 108 -2.08 8.13 2.19
C THR A 108 -0.55 8.07 2.19
N VAL A 109 0.03 7.38 1.20
CA VAL A 109 1.47 7.19 1.10
C VAL A 109 2.16 8.37 0.40
N TYR A 110 1.42 9.17 -0.37
CA TYR A 110 1.93 10.37 -1.02
C TYR A 110 0.84 11.44 -1.13
N LEU A 111 1.20 12.69 -0.88
CA LEU A 111 0.34 13.85 -1.09
C LEU A 111 1.17 15.04 -1.55
N ALA A 112 0.85 15.58 -2.73
CA ALA A 112 1.58 16.70 -3.30
C ALA A 112 1.31 18.02 -2.54
N ASP A 113 2.31 18.91 -2.47
CA ASP A 113 2.26 20.25 -1.84
C ASP A 113 1.11 21.16 -2.34
N ASN A 114 0.56 20.86 -3.51
CA ASN A 114 -0.51 21.64 -4.13
C ASN A 114 -1.92 21.07 -3.85
N ALA A 115 -2.03 19.95 -3.13
CA ALA A 115 -3.30 19.35 -2.76
C ALA A 115 -3.95 20.20 -1.65
N ARG A 116 -5.05 20.87 -2.00
CA ARG A 116 -5.79 21.75 -1.09
C ARG A 116 -6.49 20.96 0.03
N SER A 117 -5.86 20.74 1.18
CA SER A 117 -6.52 20.54 2.50
C SER A 117 -5.66 19.85 3.56
N ALA A 118 -4.47 19.36 3.22
CA ALA A 118 -3.60 18.62 4.15
C ALA A 118 -2.12 18.98 3.92
N GLU A 119 -1.29 18.76 4.93
CA GLU A 119 0.16 18.91 4.79
C GLU A 119 0.68 17.90 3.77
N SER A 120 1.66 18.30 2.98
CA SER A 120 2.21 17.39 1.99
C SER A 120 2.91 16.22 2.64
N ARG A 121 2.97 15.12 1.87
CA ARG A 121 3.59 13.89 2.33
C ARG A 121 4.45 13.31 1.23
N GLU A 122 5.73 13.23 1.54
CA GLU A 122 6.69 12.53 0.70
C GLU A 122 6.42 11.02 0.73
N LEU A 123 6.70 10.36 -0.40
CA LEU A 123 6.42 8.95 -0.58
C LEU A 123 7.11 8.09 0.49
N GLU A 124 8.37 8.38 0.79
CA GLU A 124 9.17 7.62 1.75
C GLU A 124 8.55 7.66 3.16
N VAL A 125 8.08 8.84 3.59
CA VAL A 125 7.41 9.02 4.88
C VAL A 125 6.11 8.21 4.92
N GLY A 126 5.28 8.32 3.87
CA GLY A 126 4.02 7.59 3.80
C GLY A 126 4.21 6.07 3.71
N LEU A 127 5.24 5.60 3.02
CA LEU A 127 5.61 4.18 2.99
C LEU A 127 6.06 3.68 4.36
N SER A 128 6.82 4.47 5.12
CA SER A 128 7.21 4.09 6.49
C SER A 128 5.97 3.89 7.38
N VAL A 129 5.01 4.81 7.29
CA VAL A 129 3.74 4.71 8.03
C VAL A 129 2.96 3.46 7.62
N LEU A 130 2.87 3.19 6.32
CA LEU A 130 2.21 1.99 5.81
C LEU A 130 2.86 0.71 6.34
N ARG A 131 4.20 0.64 6.36
CA ARG A 131 4.95 -0.50 6.90
C ARG A 131 4.67 -0.72 8.38
N GLN A 132 4.71 0.33 9.20
CA GLN A 132 4.38 0.23 10.62
C GLN A 132 2.98 -0.33 10.83
N LYS A 133 1.97 0.21 10.12
CA LYS A 133 0.59 -0.30 10.22
C LYS A 133 0.46 -1.76 9.80
N LEU A 134 1.12 -2.14 8.71
CA LEU A 134 1.19 -3.53 8.23
C LEU A 134 2.06 -4.44 9.10
N ALA A 135 2.86 -3.90 10.01
CA ALA A 135 3.55 -4.65 11.05
C ALA A 135 2.70 -4.80 12.33
N GLY A 136 1.52 -4.17 12.38
CA GLY A 136 0.72 -4.07 13.61
C GLY A 136 1.30 -3.07 14.61
N MET A 137 2.04 -2.06 14.15
CA MET A 137 2.59 -0.99 14.99
C MET A 137 1.84 0.32 14.77
N CYS A 138 1.65 1.08 15.86
CA CYS A 138 1.10 2.42 15.80
C CYS A 138 2.15 3.42 15.28
N PRO A 139 1.92 4.13 14.15
CA PRO A 139 2.89 5.08 13.61
C PRO A 139 3.19 6.31 14.48
N CYS A 140 2.34 6.60 15.48
CA CYS A 140 2.49 7.75 16.37
C CYS A 140 3.32 7.43 17.62
N CYS A 141 3.08 6.29 18.27
CA CYS A 141 3.72 5.94 19.54
C CYS A 141 4.66 4.73 19.46
N ASP A 142 4.79 4.11 18.28
CA ASP A 142 5.56 2.88 18.03
C ASP A 142 5.14 1.66 18.88
N ASP A 143 3.98 1.71 19.55
CA ASP A 143 3.43 0.57 20.28
C ASP A 143 2.95 -0.52 19.31
N GLU A 144 3.23 -1.79 19.63
CA GLU A 144 2.60 -2.94 19.00
C GLU A 144 1.12 -3.00 19.42
N VAL A 145 0.23 -3.14 18.45
CA VAL A 145 -1.22 -3.09 18.63
C VAL A 145 -1.89 -4.27 17.97
N ASP A 146 -2.82 -4.91 18.69
CA ASP A 146 -3.64 -6.00 18.13
C ASP A 146 -4.50 -5.50 16.97
N THR A 147 -5.10 -4.32 17.13
CA THR A 147 -5.77 -3.59 16.04
C THR A 147 -5.54 -2.08 16.19
N LEU A 148 -5.27 -1.39 15.07
CA LEU A 148 -5.18 0.08 15.05
C LEU A 148 -6.52 0.73 15.48
N ARG A 149 -7.63 0.03 15.23
CA ARG A 149 -8.97 0.47 15.61
C ARG A 149 -9.12 0.63 17.11
N ASP A 150 -8.75 -0.38 17.88
CA ASP A 150 -8.90 -0.37 19.33
C ASP A 150 -7.93 0.64 19.94
N HIS A 151 -6.71 0.72 19.40
CA HIS A 151 -5.72 1.71 19.83
C HIS A 151 -6.18 3.16 19.60
N TYR A 152 -6.66 3.51 18.40
CA TYR A 152 -7.15 4.87 18.11
C TYR A 152 -8.46 5.22 18.84
N THR A 153 -9.22 4.22 19.29
CA THR A 153 -10.40 4.45 20.14
C THR A 153 -9.98 4.77 21.58
N GLY A 154 -8.88 4.19 22.07
CA GLY A 154 -8.34 4.45 23.41
C GLY A 154 -7.39 5.65 23.51
N MET A 155 -6.73 6.03 22.43
CA MET A 155 -5.66 7.05 22.39
C MET A 155 -5.96 8.13 21.34
N SER A 156 -6.78 9.14 21.69
CA SER A 156 -7.11 10.30 20.83
C SER A 156 -5.88 11.01 20.23
N PRO A 157 -4.76 11.20 20.97
CA PRO A 157 -3.58 11.88 20.41
C PRO A 157 -2.99 11.15 19.21
N CYS A 158 -2.93 9.81 19.24
CA CYS A 158 -2.36 9.02 18.15
C CYS A 158 -3.19 9.09 16.88
N ARG A 159 -4.51 9.24 17.03
CA ARG A 159 -5.41 9.48 15.91
C ARG A 159 -5.21 10.88 15.34
N GLU A 160 -5.11 11.90 16.19
CA GLU A 160 -5.00 13.30 15.77
C GLU A 160 -3.65 13.64 15.13
N GLU A 161 -2.55 13.06 15.62
CA GLU A 161 -1.21 13.25 15.05
C GLU A 161 -1.04 12.59 13.68
N GLU A 162 -1.78 11.51 13.40
CA GLU A 162 -1.74 10.88 12.08
C GLU A 162 -2.43 11.73 10.99
N TRP A 163 -3.23 12.72 11.40
CA TRP A 163 -4.00 13.60 10.53
C TRP A 163 -3.20 14.82 10.04
N VAL A 164 -2.04 15.06 10.66
CA VAL A 164 -1.06 16.08 10.30
C VAL A 164 -0.07 15.45 9.33
#